data_AF-A0A7X9FM55-F1
#
_entry.id   AF-A0A7X9FM55-F1
#
_cell.length_a   1.000
_cell.length_b   1.000
_cell.length_c   1.000
_cell.angle_alpha   90.00
_cell.angle_beta   90.00
_cell.angle_gamma   90.00
#
_symmetry.space_group_name_H-M   'P 1'
#
loop_
_entity.id
_entity.type
_entity.pdbx_description
1 polymer ?
#
loop_
_entity_poly.entity_id
_entity_poly.type
_entity_poly.pdbx_seq_one_letter_code
_entity_poly.pdbx_strand_id
1 'polypeptide(L)'
;MSGILTQSLSILAVISLVTLTPAIAAPPSASIEAPPTLRASAILPPNMLSAPNCRVDETVRNDGYLNTYTLHTRDGDLRVVSTALLSERLRECAAIVAMDKVQPAGQFGDAVAEKGRNTVKGAVNLVTKPLRTVGSALSGVGKMFQRAEESLVESSSSKYEDSAAAAALGYSRSKREIAKHFGVDPYSTNPYLKDRLDRLAGADFAGSLLATGASAAIPGAV
;
A
#
# COMPACT_ATOMS: atom_id res chain seq x y z
N MET A 1 -45.50 81.62 -24.88
CA MET A 1 -44.60 82.76 -24.57
C MET A 1 -43.28 82.22 -24.09
N SER A 2 -42.18 82.83 -24.57
CA SER A 2 -40.78 82.63 -24.17
C SER A 2 -40.13 81.33 -24.68
N GLY A 3 -38.99 81.33 -25.36
CA GLY A 3 -38.06 82.39 -25.72
C GLY A 3 -36.94 81.79 -26.57
N ILE A 4 -36.48 82.55 -27.56
CA ILE A 4 -35.38 82.22 -28.47
C ILE A 4 -34.07 82.32 -27.68
N LEU A 5 -33.22 81.29 -27.71
CA LEU A 5 -31.82 81.39 -27.30
C LEU A 5 -30.91 81.05 -28.48
N THR A 6 -30.22 82.07 -28.95
CA THR A 6 -29.01 82.02 -29.77
C THR A 6 -27.89 81.28 -29.03
N GLN A 7 -27.21 80.34 -29.70
CA GLN A 7 -25.79 80.12 -29.41
C GLN A 7 -25.00 79.60 -30.61
N SER A 8 -23.89 80.29 -30.81
CA SER A 8 -22.86 80.19 -31.82
C SER A 8 -21.98 78.94 -31.70
N LEU A 9 -21.64 78.37 -32.85
CA LEU A 9 -20.29 77.98 -33.28
C LEU A 9 -19.36 77.30 -32.26
N SER A 10 -19.10 76.01 -32.45
CA SER A 10 -17.74 75.42 -32.48
C SER A 10 -17.82 73.95 -32.90
N ILE A 11 -17.38 73.68 -34.13
CA ILE A 11 -17.21 72.35 -34.69
C ILE A 11 -15.93 71.78 -34.08
N LEU A 12 -16.05 70.80 -33.17
CA LEU A 12 -14.94 69.93 -32.80
C LEU A 12 -15.26 68.54 -33.38
N ALA A 13 -14.82 68.30 -34.61
CA ALA A 13 -14.92 67.00 -35.25
C ALA A 13 -13.95 66.04 -34.54
N VAL A 14 -14.45 65.31 -33.55
CA VAL A 14 -13.76 64.16 -32.96
C VAL A 14 -13.76 63.05 -34.01
N ILE A 15 -12.63 62.91 -34.71
CA ILE A 15 -12.39 61.76 -35.59
C ILE A 15 -12.21 60.54 -34.69
N SER A 16 -13.31 59.83 -34.45
CA SER A 16 -13.32 58.54 -33.78
C SER A 16 -12.74 57.52 -34.76
N LEU A 17 -11.47 57.17 -34.58
CA LEU A 17 -10.79 56.14 -35.36
C LEU A 17 -11.36 54.78 -34.96
N VAL A 18 -12.39 54.33 -35.69
CA VAL A 18 -12.93 52.98 -35.60
C VAL A 18 -11.81 52.02 -36.03
N THR A 19 -11.17 51.38 -35.06
CA THR A 19 -10.25 50.28 -35.31
C THR A 19 -11.09 49.06 -35.68
N LEU A 20 -11.14 48.75 -36.97
CA LEU A 20 -11.72 47.52 -37.48
C LEU A 20 -10.83 46.37 -37.00
N THR A 21 -11.15 45.80 -35.84
CA THR A 21 -10.53 44.58 -35.36
C THR A 21 -10.98 43.45 -36.29
N PRO A 22 -10.07 42.80 -37.04
CA PRO A 22 -10.46 41.65 -37.83
C PRO A 22 -10.92 40.56 -36.86
N ALA A 23 -12.17 40.10 -37.00
CA ALA A 23 -12.63 38.88 -36.37
C ALA A 23 -11.80 37.73 -36.94
N ILE A 24 -10.76 37.34 -36.21
CA ILE A 24 -10.04 36.09 -36.49
C ILE A 24 -11.07 34.98 -36.25
N ALA A 25 -11.60 34.42 -37.32
CA ALA A 25 -12.38 33.19 -37.26
C ALA A 25 -11.50 32.13 -36.60
N ALA A 26 -11.94 31.62 -35.45
CA ALA A 26 -11.31 30.46 -34.86
C ALA A 26 -11.27 29.34 -35.93
N PRO A 27 -10.13 28.68 -36.15
CA PRO A 27 -10.09 27.56 -37.09
C PRO A 27 -11.19 26.56 -36.70
N PRO A 28 -11.85 25.91 -37.67
CA PRO A 28 -12.81 24.85 -37.36
C PRO A 28 -12.10 23.85 -36.45
N SER A 29 -12.71 23.53 -35.32
CA SER A 29 -12.17 22.55 -34.37
C SER A 29 -11.93 21.27 -35.16
N ALA A 30 -10.66 20.95 -35.44
CA ALA A 30 -10.32 19.69 -36.07
C ALA A 30 -10.94 18.61 -35.18
N SER A 31 -11.81 17.80 -35.75
CA SER A 31 -12.38 16.64 -35.08
C SER A 31 -11.21 15.75 -34.64
N ILE A 32 -10.87 15.83 -33.35
CA ILE A 32 -9.82 15.01 -32.77
C ILE A 32 -10.25 13.56 -32.94
N GLU A 33 -9.42 12.78 -33.64
CA GLU A 33 -9.65 11.35 -33.84
C GLU A 33 -9.77 10.66 -32.48
N ALA A 34 -10.88 9.97 -32.25
CA ALA A 34 -11.10 9.27 -30.99
C ALA A 34 -10.19 8.03 -30.93
N PRO A 35 -9.53 7.77 -29.79
CA PRO A 35 -8.66 6.60 -29.67
C PRO A 35 -9.43 5.30 -29.94
N PRO A 36 -8.84 4.34 -30.69
CA PRO A 36 -9.53 3.10 -31.02
C PRO A 36 -9.88 2.27 -29.78
N THR A 37 -10.99 1.54 -29.88
CA THR A 37 -11.41 0.55 -28.88
C THR A 37 -11.18 -0.85 -29.43
N LEU A 38 -10.61 -1.71 -28.59
CA LEU A 38 -10.30 -3.10 -28.88
C LEU A 38 -11.15 -4.02 -27.99
N ARG A 39 -11.20 -5.30 -28.35
CA ARG A 39 -11.82 -6.35 -27.54
C ARG A 39 -10.77 -7.12 -26.75
N ALA A 40 -10.92 -7.22 -25.43
CA ALA A 40 -10.00 -7.94 -24.56
C ALA A 40 -9.81 -9.40 -25.01
N SER A 41 -10.91 -10.10 -25.32
CA SER A 41 -10.89 -11.49 -25.81
C SER A 41 -10.15 -11.68 -27.14
N ALA A 42 -9.99 -10.62 -27.93
CA ALA A 42 -9.29 -10.66 -29.22
C ALA A 42 -7.78 -10.40 -29.09
N ILE A 43 -7.33 -9.76 -28.01
CA ILE A 43 -5.94 -9.29 -27.86
C ILE A 43 -5.22 -9.91 -26.66
N LEU A 44 -5.95 -10.57 -25.76
CA LEU A 44 -5.40 -11.26 -24.59
C LEU A 44 -5.60 -12.77 -24.72
N PRO A 45 -4.66 -13.58 -24.22
CA PRO A 45 -4.89 -15.00 -24.08
C PRO A 45 -5.98 -15.27 -23.03
N PRO A 46 -6.72 -16.41 -23.11
CA PRO A 46 -7.86 -16.68 -22.22
C PRO A 46 -7.54 -16.63 -20.73
N ASN A 47 -6.32 -17.02 -20.33
CA ASN A 47 -5.85 -16.97 -18.94
C ASN A 47 -5.60 -15.55 -18.40
N MET A 48 -5.68 -14.52 -19.25
CA MET A 48 -5.56 -13.12 -18.86
C MET A 48 -6.91 -12.38 -18.87
N LEU A 49 -8.02 -13.04 -19.16
CA LEU A 49 -9.36 -12.41 -19.14
C LEU A 49 -9.96 -12.35 -17.73
N SER A 50 -9.49 -13.21 -16.82
CA SER A 50 -9.96 -13.25 -15.44
C SER A 50 -8.94 -13.93 -14.52
N ALA A 51 -9.00 -13.57 -13.24
CA ALA A 51 -8.30 -14.20 -12.13
C ALA A 51 -9.28 -14.34 -10.94
N PRO A 52 -8.98 -15.12 -9.89
CA PRO A 52 -9.78 -15.11 -8.68
C PRO A 52 -10.01 -13.68 -8.19
N ASN A 53 -11.27 -13.31 -7.93
CA ASN A 53 -11.69 -11.97 -7.51
C ASN A 53 -11.56 -10.85 -8.56
N CYS A 54 -11.16 -11.14 -9.80
CA CYS A 54 -10.94 -10.12 -10.82
C CYS A 54 -11.39 -10.54 -12.24
N ARG A 55 -11.95 -9.60 -13.00
CA ARG A 55 -12.34 -9.79 -14.40
C ARG A 55 -11.94 -8.58 -15.24
N VAL A 56 -11.32 -8.84 -16.39
CA VAL A 56 -10.98 -7.77 -17.34
C VAL A 56 -12.25 -7.36 -18.10
N ASP A 57 -12.47 -6.06 -18.23
CA ASP A 57 -13.54 -5.54 -19.08
C ASP A 57 -13.29 -5.91 -20.54
N GLU A 58 -14.36 -6.19 -21.28
CA GLU A 58 -14.23 -6.59 -22.68
C GLU A 58 -13.76 -5.42 -23.57
N THR A 59 -14.06 -4.18 -23.18
CA THR A 59 -13.67 -2.98 -23.90
C THR A 59 -12.30 -2.51 -23.44
N VAL A 60 -11.34 -2.46 -24.37
CA VAL A 60 -9.97 -2.00 -24.09
C VAL A 60 -9.71 -0.73 -24.88
N ARG A 61 -9.24 0.31 -24.21
CA ARG A 61 -8.84 1.55 -24.89
C ARG A 61 -7.38 1.42 -25.34
N ASN A 62 -7.10 1.76 -26.59
CA ASN A 62 -5.73 1.90 -27.07
C ASN A 62 -5.48 3.37 -27.44
N ASP A 63 -4.42 3.97 -26.91
CA ASP A 63 -4.07 5.38 -27.14
C ASP A 63 -3.04 5.57 -28.27
N GLY A 64 -2.84 4.54 -29.10
CA GLY A 64 -1.80 4.49 -30.14
C GLY A 64 -0.46 3.94 -29.65
N TYR A 65 -0.28 3.77 -28.33
CA TYR A 65 0.95 3.23 -27.75
C TYR A 65 0.67 2.05 -26.81
N LEU A 66 -0.18 2.23 -25.81
CA LEU A 66 -0.50 1.21 -24.81
C LEU A 66 -1.99 0.92 -24.75
N ASN A 67 -2.29 -0.35 -24.45
CA ASN A 67 -3.62 -0.75 -24.05
C ASN A 67 -3.87 -0.33 -22.60
N THR A 68 -4.98 0.35 -22.37
CA THR A 68 -5.54 0.63 -21.05
C THR A 68 -6.73 -0.29 -20.83
N TYR A 69 -6.61 -1.14 -19.80
CA TYR A 69 -7.63 -2.08 -19.37
C TYR A 69 -8.38 -1.53 -18.16
N THR A 70 -9.64 -1.93 -18.04
CA THR A 70 -10.40 -1.82 -16.80
C THR A 70 -10.47 -3.21 -16.18
N LEU A 71 -10.05 -3.35 -14.93
CA LEU A 71 -10.09 -4.59 -14.18
C LEU A 71 -11.13 -4.45 -13.07
N HIS A 72 -12.23 -5.18 -13.20
CA HIS A 72 -13.29 -5.24 -12.20
C HIS A 72 -12.84 -6.15 -11.05
N THR A 73 -12.86 -5.63 -9.84
CA THR A 73 -12.56 -6.37 -8.61
C THR A 73 -13.71 -6.21 -7.63
N ARG A 74 -13.82 -7.05 -6.59
CA ARG A 74 -14.83 -6.86 -5.54
C ARG A 74 -14.67 -5.57 -4.75
N ASP A 75 -13.45 -5.05 -4.66
CA ASP A 75 -13.14 -3.82 -3.91
C ASP A 75 -13.30 -2.55 -4.77
N GLY A 76 -13.54 -2.72 -6.07
CA GLY A 76 -13.73 -1.66 -7.06
C GLY A 76 -12.89 -1.84 -8.33
N ASP A 77 -13.04 -0.93 -9.27
CA ASP A 77 -12.39 -1.01 -10.58
C ASP A 77 -10.96 -0.47 -10.54
N LEU A 78 -10.04 -1.17 -11.19
CA LEU A 78 -8.67 -0.72 -11.40
C LEU A 78 -8.45 -0.39 -12.87
N ARG A 79 -7.95 0.83 -13.12
CA ARG A 79 -7.40 1.20 -14.42
C ARG A 79 -5.97 0.68 -14.54
N VAL A 80 -5.69 -0.09 -15.58
CA VAL A 80 -4.39 -0.74 -15.75
C VAL A 80 -3.81 -0.38 -17.11
N VAL A 81 -2.67 0.31 -17.11
CA VAL A 81 -1.99 0.76 -18.32
C VAL A 81 -0.89 -0.25 -18.66
N SER A 82 -0.98 -0.86 -19.85
CA SER A 82 -0.17 -1.97 -20.39
C SER A 82 -0.62 -3.39 -20.03
N THR A 83 -0.34 -4.30 -20.96
CA THR A 83 -0.59 -5.76 -20.81
C THR A 83 0.33 -6.38 -19.76
N ALA A 84 1.55 -5.87 -19.62
CA ALA A 84 2.50 -6.35 -18.61
C ALA A 84 1.99 -6.07 -17.19
N LEU A 85 1.56 -4.84 -16.93
CA LEU A 85 0.97 -4.47 -15.64
C LEU A 85 -0.34 -5.24 -15.38
N LEU A 86 -1.13 -5.51 -16.41
CA LEU A 86 -2.33 -6.36 -16.28
C LEU A 86 -1.99 -7.77 -15.78
N SER A 87 -0.93 -8.39 -16.30
CA SER A 87 -0.48 -9.70 -15.82
C SER A 87 -0.14 -9.69 -14.33
N GLU A 88 0.49 -8.61 -13.86
CA GLU A 88 0.79 -8.44 -12.44
C GLU A 88 -0.49 -8.27 -11.63
N ARG A 89 -1.40 -7.37 -12.03
CA ARG A 89 -2.68 -7.16 -11.31
C ARG A 89 -3.49 -8.43 -11.16
N LEU A 90 -3.55 -9.26 -12.20
CA LEU A 90 -4.26 -10.54 -12.14
C LEU A 90 -3.64 -11.51 -11.12
N ARG A 91 -2.31 -11.55 -11.01
CA ARG A 91 -1.60 -12.34 -9.97
C ARG A 91 -1.89 -11.78 -8.57
N GLU A 92 -1.87 -10.46 -8.42
CA GLU A 92 -2.19 -9.80 -7.16
C GLU A 92 -3.62 -10.08 -6.70
N CYS A 93 -4.59 -10.11 -7.61
CA CYS A 93 -5.98 -10.47 -7.29
C CYS A 93 -6.09 -11.85 -6.64
N ALA A 94 -5.38 -12.85 -7.20
CA ALA A 94 -5.33 -14.18 -6.61
C ALA A 94 -4.67 -14.18 -5.21
N ALA A 95 -3.59 -13.40 -5.04
CA ALA A 95 -2.92 -13.25 -3.76
C ALA A 95 -3.82 -12.58 -2.71
N ILE A 96 -4.60 -11.56 -3.08
CA ILE A 96 -5.57 -10.91 -2.19
C ILE A 96 -6.57 -11.92 -1.64
N VAL A 97 -7.10 -12.82 -2.48
CA VAL A 97 -8.01 -13.90 -2.01
C VAL A 97 -7.32 -14.81 -0.99
N ALA A 98 -6.02 -15.07 -1.14
CA ALA A 98 -5.27 -15.86 -0.17
C ALA A 98 -5.02 -15.08 1.13
N MET A 99 -4.67 -13.79 1.04
CA MET A 99 -4.47 -12.91 2.20
C MET A 99 -5.75 -12.67 3.00
N ASP A 100 -6.91 -12.62 2.35
CA ASP A 100 -8.21 -12.44 3.00
C ASP A 100 -8.62 -13.67 3.83
N LYS A 101 -8.03 -14.84 3.57
CA LYS A 101 -8.19 -16.05 4.41
C LYS A 101 -7.34 -16.02 5.67
N VAL A 102 -6.35 -15.13 5.75
CA VAL A 102 -5.52 -14.98 6.95
C VAL A 102 -6.25 -14.12 7.97
N GLN A 103 -6.65 -14.77 9.06
CA GLN A 103 -7.31 -14.11 10.18
C GLN A 103 -6.31 -13.21 10.92
N PRO A 104 -6.70 -11.97 11.28
CA PRO A 104 -5.88 -11.10 12.12
C PRO A 104 -5.55 -11.76 13.47
N ALA A 105 -4.36 -11.51 14.00
CA ALA A 105 -3.90 -11.98 15.31
C ALA A 105 -4.92 -11.72 16.45
N GLY A 106 -5.71 -10.65 16.34
CA GLY A 106 -6.77 -10.31 17.31
C GLY A 106 -7.92 -11.33 17.42
N GLN A 107 -8.20 -12.12 16.37
CA GLN A 107 -9.21 -13.18 16.44
C GLN A 107 -8.67 -14.48 17.06
N PHE A 108 -7.37 -14.55 17.36
CA PHE A 108 -6.81 -15.61 18.19
C PHE A 108 -7.00 -15.33 19.69
N GLY A 109 -7.30 -14.10 20.11
CA GLY A 109 -7.44 -13.73 21.53
C GLY A 109 -8.46 -14.58 22.27
N ASP A 110 -9.64 -14.78 21.69
CA ASP A 110 -10.70 -15.60 22.28
C ASP A 110 -10.35 -17.10 22.28
N ALA A 111 -9.66 -17.59 21.25
CA ALA A 111 -9.23 -18.99 21.17
C ALA A 111 -7.98 -19.31 22.04
N VAL A 112 -7.13 -18.32 22.30
CA VAL A 112 -5.93 -18.43 23.16
C VAL A 112 -6.33 -18.34 24.62
N ALA A 113 -7.33 -17.53 24.99
CA ALA A 113 -7.89 -17.52 26.35
C ALA A 113 -8.47 -18.89 26.75
N GLU A 114 -9.12 -19.58 25.82
CA GLU A 114 -9.68 -20.92 26.03
C GLU A 114 -8.57 -22.00 26.14
N LYS A 115 -7.52 -21.94 25.31
CA LYS A 115 -6.39 -22.90 25.35
C LYS A 115 -5.36 -22.62 26.45
N GLY A 116 -5.24 -21.39 26.92
CA GLY A 116 -4.29 -20.99 27.97
C GLY A 116 -4.54 -21.70 29.30
N ARG A 117 -5.78 -22.10 29.59
CA ARG A 117 -6.13 -22.82 30.83
C ARG A 117 -5.51 -24.22 30.92
N ASN A 118 -5.18 -24.86 29.78
CA ASN A 118 -4.65 -26.23 29.74
C ASN A 118 -3.11 -26.30 29.64
N THR A 119 -2.43 -25.24 29.20
CA THR A 119 -0.96 -25.20 29.06
C THR A 119 -0.21 -24.95 30.37
N VAL A 120 -0.86 -24.35 31.39
CA VAL A 120 -0.25 -24.07 32.71
C VAL A 120 0.22 -25.36 33.41
N LYS A 121 -0.39 -26.51 33.13
CA LYS A 121 0.03 -27.81 33.70
C LYS A 121 1.35 -28.35 33.14
N GLY A 122 1.81 -27.89 31.97
CA GLY A 122 3.05 -28.37 31.34
C GLY A 122 4.32 -27.76 31.94
N ALA A 123 4.27 -26.50 32.39
CA ALA A 123 5.43 -25.77 32.90
C ALA A 123 5.84 -26.19 34.33
N VAL A 124 4.90 -26.71 35.13
CA VAL A 124 5.15 -27.13 36.52
C VAL A 124 6.08 -28.37 36.60
N ASN A 125 6.21 -29.13 35.51
CA ASN A 125 7.12 -30.28 35.45
C ASN A 125 8.57 -29.93 35.11
N LEU A 126 8.87 -28.71 34.66
CA LEU A 126 10.25 -28.27 34.37
C LEU A 126 10.95 -27.65 35.58
N VAL A 127 10.20 -27.06 36.51
CA VAL A 127 10.76 -26.45 37.72
C VAL A 127 11.15 -27.49 38.77
N THR A 128 10.47 -28.65 38.78
CA THR A 128 10.57 -29.61 39.90
C THR A 128 11.71 -30.62 39.79
N LYS A 129 12.54 -30.59 38.72
CA LYS A 129 13.75 -31.45 38.62
C LYS A 129 14.92 -30.78 37.88
N PRO A 130 15.71 -29.88 38.51
CA PRO A 130 16.89 -29.32 37.87
C PRO A 130 18.17 -29.84 38.52
N LEU A 131 18.66 -31.02 38.14
CA LEU A 131 20.01 -31.46 38.54
C LEU A 131 20.58 -32.36 37.45
N ARG A 132 21.41 -31.80 36.54
CA ARG A 132 22.57 -32.46 35.86
C ARG A 132 23.11 -31.79 34.59
N THR A 133 22.61 -30.63 34.15
CA THR A 133 23.09 -29.99 32.90
C THR A 133 23.79 -28.64 33.11
N VAL A 134 24.53 -28.48 34.21
CA VAL A 134 25.33 -27.27 34.45
C VAL A 134 26.74 -27.70 34.79
N GLY A 135 27.61 -27.78 33.78
CA GLY A 135 29.00 -28.15 33.99
C GLY A 135 29.95 -27.84 32.83
N SER A 136 29.47 -27.72 31.58
CA SER A 136 30.43 -27.61 30.45
C SER A 136 30.03 -26.70 29.29
N ALA A 137 28.91 -25.96 29.35
CA ALA A 137 28.48 -25.06 28.27
C ALA A 137 28.75 -23.56 28.52
N LEU A 138 29.30 -23.19 29.69
CA LEU A 138 29.13 -21.82 30.22
C LEU A 138 30.21 -20.79 29.89
N SER A 139 31.34 -21.15 29.27
CA SER A 139 32.41 -20.16 29.03
C SER A 139 32.30 -19.39 27.70
N GLY A 140 31.48 -19.86 26.74
CA GLY A 140 31.40 -19.29 25.39
C GLY A 140 30.25 -18.31 25.17
N VAL A 141 29.10 -18.54 25.80
CA VAL A 141 27.84 -17.81 25.53
C VAL A 141 27.80 -16.43 26.19
N GLY A 142 28.45 -16.26 27.36
CA GLY A 142 28.46 -14.97 28.08
C GLY A 142 29.08 -13.83 27.26
N LYS A 143 30.15 -14.10 26.51
CA LYS A 143 30.79 -13.08 25.66
C LYS A 143 30.02 -12.77 24.38
N MET A 144 29.08 -13.61 23.96
CA MET A 144 28.20 -13.32 22.83
C MET A 144 26.96 -12.53 23.29
N PHE A 145 26.42 -12.87 24.47
CA PHE A 145 25.34 -12.12 25.09
C PHE A 145 25.74 -10.69 25.46
N GLN A 146 26.93 -10.50 26.04
CA GLN A 146 27.43 -9.16 26.39
C GLN A 146 27.60 -8.24 25.16
N ARG A 147 27.94 -8.81 23.99
CA ARG A 147 27.99 -8.03 22.74
C ARG A 147 26.62 -7.71 22.16
N ALA A 148 25.65 -8.61 22.33
CA ALA A 148 24.27 -8.34 21.95
C ALA A 148 23.68 -7.22 22.81
N GLU A 149 23.95 -7.23 24.12
CA GLU A 149 23.55 -6.19 25.06
C GLU A 149 24.19 -4.84 24.72
N GLU A 150 25.49 -4.80 24.45
CA GLU A 150 26.19 -3.55 24.13
C GLU A 150 25.72 -2.94 22.79
N SER A 151 25.36 -3.75 21.79
CA SER A 151 24.75 -3.24 20.54
C SER A 151 23.34 -2.67 20.72
N LEU A 152 22.62 -3.11 21.75
CA LEU A 152 21.27 -2.61 22.08
C LEU A 152 21.36 -1.36 22.96
N VAL A 153 22.44 -1.20 23.71
CA VAL A 153 22.68 -0.05 24.60
C VAL A 153 23.32 1.13 23.86
N GLU A 154 24.23 0.89 22.91
CA GLU A 154 24.94 1.95 22.16
C GLU A 154 24.02 2.72 21.17
N SER A 155 22.89 2.15 20.73
CA SER A 155 21.91 2.89 19.88
C SER A 155 21.06 3.91 20.66
N SER A 156 21.18 3.96 21.97
CA SER A 156 20.29 4.76 22.84
C SER A 156 20.70 6.23 23.01
N SER A 157 21.24 6.89 21.98
CA SER A 157 21.51 8.35 22.00
C SER A 157 20.75 9.15 20.92
N SER A 158 19.45 8.89 20.76
CA SER A 158 18.37 9.88 20.54
C SER A 158 17.01 9.14 20.60
N LYS A 159 16.53 8.85 21.82
CA LYS A 159 15.48 7.84 22.12
C LYS A 159 14.15 7.98 21.37
N TYR A 160 13.82 9.14 20.80
CA TYR A 160 12.55 9.37 20.11
C TYR A 160 12.63 9.21 18.59
N GLU A 161 13.78 9.49 17.98
CA GLU A 161 13.97 9.32 16.53
C GLU A 161 14.30 7.86 16.19
N ASP A 162 15.12 7.21 17.02
CA ASP A 162 15.62 5.87 16.76
C ASP A 162 14.54 4.78 16.95
N SER A 163 13.62 4.97 17.90
CA SER A 163 12.52 4.02 18.13
C SER A 163 11.48 4.05 17.00
N ALA A 164 11.14 5.24 16.51
CA ALA A 164 10.24 5.40 15.36
C ALA A 164 10.88 4.84 14.08
N ALA A 165 12.18 5.09 13.87
CA ALA A 165 12.94 4.53 12.76
C ALA A 165 13.01 3.00 12.85
N ALA A 166 13.33 2.43 14.01
CA ALA A 166 13.37 0.99 14.23
C ALA A 166 12.00 0.33 14.02
N ALA A 167 10.92 0.95 14.50
CA ALA A 167 9.56 0.48 14.29
C ALA A 167 9.16 0.51 12.80
N ALA A 168 9.48 1.60 12.10
CA ALA A 168 9.23 1.71 10.66
C ALA A 168 10.05 0.69 9.84
N LEU A 169 11.30 0.44 10.22
CA LEU A 169 12.15 -0.58 9.63
C LEU A 169 11.61 -1.98 9.88
N GLY A 170 11.16 -2.27 11.11
CA GLY A 170 10.53 -3.54 11.49
C GLY A 170 9.27 -3.81 10.68
N TYR A 171 8.36 -2.84 10.62
CA TYR A 171 7.15 -2.90 9.80
C TYR A 171 7.48 -3.13 8.31
N SER A 172 8.45 -2.39 7.78
CA SER A 172 8.88 -2.53 6.37
C SER A 172 9.49 -3.90 6.09
N ARG A 173 10.23 -4.49 7.03
CA ARG A 173 10.75 -5.86 6.93
C ARG A 173 9.62 -6.88 6.91
N SER A 174 8.67 -6.79 7.83
CA SER A 174 7.50 -7.67 7.90
C SER A 174 6.69 -7.63 6.60
N LYS A 175 6.40 -6.42 6.09
CA LYS A 175 5.70 -6.24 4.81
C LYS A 175 6.39 -6.94 3.64
N ARG A 176 7.72 -6.86 3.55
CA ARG A 176 8.49 -7.55 2.49
C ARG A 176 8.45 -9.06 2.63
N GLU A 177 8.53 -9.59 3.86
CA GLU A 177 8.47 -11.04 4.09
C GLU A 177 7.08 -11.60 3.76
N ILE A 178 6.02 -10.89 4.15
CA ILE A 178 4.64 -11.26 3.78
C ILE A 178 4.46 -11.19 2.26
N ALA A 179 4.91 -10.10 1.61
CA ALA A 179 4.83 -9.98 0.16
C ALA A 179 5.56 -11.12 -0.56
N LYS A 180 6.76 -11.50 -0.08
CA LYS A 180 7.52 -12.65 -0.58
C LYS A 180 6.75 -13.96 -0.40
N HIS A 181 6.13 -14.18 0.76
CA HIS A 181 5.34 -15.38 1.03
C HIS A 181 4.16 -15.54 0.05
N PHE A 182 3.48 -14.44 -0.28
CA PHE A 182 2.36 -14.43 -1.22
C PHE A 182 2.79 -14.25 -2.69
N GLY A 183 4.08 -14.12 -2.98
CA GLY A 183 4.61 -13.96 -4.33
C GLY A 183 4.20 -12.66 -5.01
N VAL A 184 4.06 -11.57 -4.25
CA VAL A 184 3.65 -10.24 -4.74
C VAL A 184 4.73 -9.19 -4.48
N ASP A 185 4.62 -8.06 -5.18
CA ASP A 185 5.53 -6.92 -4.98
C ASP A 185 5.14 -6.13 -3.70
N PRO A 186 6.03 -5.97 -2.70
CA PRO A 186 5.78 -5.15 -1.51
C PRO A 186 5.54 -3.66 -1.81
N TYR A 187 5.96 -3.18 -2.97
CA TYR A 187 5.83 -1.79 -3.41
C TYR A 187 4.81 -1.63 -4.54
N SER A 188 3.95 -2.63 -4.74
CA SER A 188 2.86 -2.56 -5.70
C SER A 188 1.99 -1.31 -5.51
N THR A 189 1.62 -0.71 -6.64
CA THR A 189 0.70 0.43 -6.69
C THR A 189 -0.78 0.03 -6.67
N ASN A 190 -1.10 -1.25 -6.51
CA ASN A 190 -2.48 -1.71 -6.31
C ASN A 190 -2.94 -1.36 -4.89
N PRO A 191 -3.93 -0.45 -4.73
CA PRO A 191 -4.36 -0.01 -3.41
C PRO A 191 -4.94 -1.16 -2.58
N TYR A 192 -5.64 -2.10 -3.23
CA TYR A 192 -6.29 -3.22 -2.56
C TYR A 192 -5.27 -4.24 -2.04
N LEU A 193 -4.21 -4.51 -2.80
CA LEU A 193 -3.10 -5.33 -2.33
C LEU A 193 -2.35 -4.64 -1.19
N LYS A 194 -2.05 -3.35 -1.36
CA LYS A 194 -1.32 -2.56 -0.37
C LYS A 194 -2.01 -2.58 0.98
N ASP A 195 -3.33 -2.45 1.02
CA ASP A 195 -4.13 -2.52 2.24
C ASP A 195 -3.99 -3.87 2.96
N ARG A 196 -4.11 -5.00 2.23
CA ARG A 196 -3.93 -6.33 2.83
C ARG A 196 -2.51 -6.55 3.34
N LEU A 197 -1.50 -6.13 2.58
CA LEU A 197 -0.10 -6.21 3.01
C LEU A 197 0.13 -5.37 4.27
N ASP A 198 -0.43 -4.17 4.32
CA ASP A 198 -0.28 -3.27 5.46
C ASP A 198 -0.98 -3.83 6.71
N ARG A 199 -2.20 -4.38 6.56
CA ARG A 199 -2.94 -5.08 7.61
C ARG A 199 -2.16 -6.27 8.18
N LEU A 200 -1.64 -7.14 7.32
CA LEU A 200 -0.92 -8.34 7.76
C LEU A 200 0.43 -7.98 8.39
N ALA A 201 1.17 -7.02 7.81
CA ALA A 201 2.44 -6.56 8.36
C ALA A 201 2.27 -5.89 9.72
N GLY A 202 1.21 -5.10 9.91
CA GLY A 202 0.88 -4.52 11.21
C GLY A 202 0.59 -5.58 12.26
N ALA A 203 -0.17 -6.63 11.91
CA ALA A 203 -0.49 -7.73 12.82
C ALA A 203 0.74 -8.56 13.21
N ASP A 204 1.59 -8.89 12.24
CA ASP A 204 2.85 -9.62 12.46
C ASP A 204 3.83 -8.81 13.32
N PHE A 205 4.01 -7.53 12.99
CA PHE A 205 4.86 -6.63 13.77
C PHE A 205 4.35 -6.46 15.21
N ALA A 206 3.06 -6.19 15.40
CA ALA A 206 2.47 -6.06 16.73
C ALA A 206 2.59 -7.35 17.55
N GLY A 207 2.35 -8.51 16.93
CA GLY A 207 2.54 -9.81 17.58
C GLY A 207 3.99 -10.03 18.01
N SER A 208 4.96 -9.69 17.15
CA SER A 208 6.38 -9.82 17.46
C SER A 208 6.82 -8.91 18.61
N LEU A 209 6.34 -7.66 18.66
CA LEU A 209 6.64 -6.71 19.74
C LEU A 209 6.02 -7.11 21.07
N LEU A 210 4.78 -7.61 21.07
CA LEU A 210 4.14 -8.12 22.29
C LEU A 210 4.84 -9.37 22.81
N ALA A 211 5.25 -10.28 21.93
CA ALA A 211 5.97 -11.48 22.33
C ALA A 211 7.34 -11.14 22.95
N THR A 212 8.10 -10.22 22.37
CA THR A 212 9.40 -9.80 22.92
C THR A 212 9.25 -9.01 24.22
N GLY A 213 8.27 -8.10 24.30
CA GLY A 213 7.96 -7.35 25.53
C GLY A 213 7.45 -8.24 26.67
N ALA A 214 6.57 -9.19 26.36
CA ALA A 214 6.10 -10.18 27.34
C ALA A 214 7.24 -11.09 27.80
N SER A 215 8.11 -11.55 26.88
CA SER A 215 9.28 -12.37 27.22
C SER A 215 10.29 -11.60 28.09
N ALA A 216 10.43 -10.29 27.89
CA ALA A 216 11.25 -9.42 28.74
C ALA A 216 10.66 -9.19 30.14
N ALA A 217 9.34 -9.32 30.29
CA ALA A 217 8.64 -9.18 31.57
C ALA A 217 8.49 -10.50 32.35
N ILE A 218 8.89 -11.65 31.78
CA ILE A 218 9.01 -12.91 32.54
C ILE A 218 10.28 -12.82 33.38
N PRO A 219 10.20 -12.76 34.73
CA PRO A 219 11.39 -12.80 35.56
C PRO A 219 12.01 -14.20 35.42
N GLY A 220 13.19 -14.31 34.80
CA GLY A 220 14.04 -15.52 34.89
C GLY A 220 14.18 -16.37 33.63
N ALA A 221 14.42 -15.79 32.45
CA ALA A 221 14.99 -16.51 31.31
C ALA A 221 16.52 -16.25 31.21
N VAL A 222 17.26 -16.70 32.23
CA VAL A 222 18.70 -17.05 32.18
C VAL A 222 18.93 -18.32 32.97
#